data_AF-A0A1L3NHA2-F1
#
_entry.id   AF-A0A1L3NHA2-F1
#
_cell.length_a   1.000
_cell.length_b   1.000
_cell.length_c   1.000
_cell.angle_alpha   90.00
_cell.angle_beta   90.00
_cell.angle_gamma   90.00
#
_symmetry.space_group_name_H-M   'P 1'
#
loop_
_entity.id
_entity.type
_entity.pdbx_description
1 polymer ?
#
loop_
_entity_poly.entity_id
_entity_poly.type
_entity_poly.pdbx_seq_one_letter_code
_entity_poly.pdbx_strand_id
1 'polypeptide(L)'
;MFDPPHLLKVGEDSWLAKKYGKLTDTWKEDIKKGFDECMRVLDEYGVLIFKWNEEQITLKDILKNIEYEPLFGNKRAKTHWLVFMKK
;
A
#
# COMPACT_ATOMS: atom_id res chain seq x y z
N MET A 1 -5.54 5.53 -7.44
CA MET A 1 -5.72 4.90 -6.11
C MET A 1 -4.90 3.63 -6.10
N PHE A 2 -4.07 3.41 -5.09
CA PHE A 2 -3.23 2.23 -4.93
C PHE A 2 -3.71 1.43 -3.71
N ASP A 3 -4.16 0.19 -3.93
CA ASP A 3 -4.71 -0.72 -2.93
C ASP A 3 -4.10 -2.13 -3.11
N PRO A 4 -2.82 -2.31 -2.77
CA PRO A 4 -2.13 -3.58 -2.97
C PRO A 4 -2.60 -4.67 -1.99
N PRO A 5 -2.27 -5.95 -2.25
CA PRO A 5 -2.42 -7.02 -1.28
C PRO A 5 -1.69 -6.68 0.03
N HIS A 6 -2.25 -7.08 1.17
CA HIS A 6 -1.72 -6.76 2.50
C HIS A 6 -1.57 -7.99 3.42
N LEU A 7 -1.76 -9.20 2.87
CA LEU A 7 -1.67 -10.46 3.61
C LEU A 7 -0.44 -11.26 3.19
N LEU A 8 0.41 -11.61 4.15
CA LEU A 8 1.54 -12.54 3.99
C LEU A 8 1.13 -13.98 4.31
N LYS A 9 0.39 -14.16 5.40
CA LYS A 9 -0.06 -15.46 5.90
C LYS A 9 -1.56 -15.57 5.65
N VAL A 10 -1.91 -16.15 4.51
CA VAL A 10 -3.29 -16.43 4.14
C VAL A 10 -3.32 -17.85 3.55
N GLY A 11 -4.33 -18.64 3.94
CA GLY A 11 -4.48 -19.99 3.39
C GLY A 11 -4.64 -19.92 1.87
N GLU A 12 -3.90 -20.75 1.15
CA GLU A 12 -3.81 -20.72 -0.32
C GLU A 12 -5.19 -20.90 -0.98
N ASP A 13 -6.07 -21.67 -0.33
CA ASP A 13 -7.45 -21.88 -0.78
C ASP A 13 -8.49 -20.88 -0.26
N SER A 14 -8.09 -19.94 0.59
CA SER A 14 -9.04 -18.99 1.14
C SER A 14 -9.57 -18.04 0.06
N TRP A 15 -10.84 -17.67 0.20
CA TRP A 15 -11.47 -16.67 -0.68
C TRP A 15 -10.73 -15.33 -0.66
N LEU A 16 -10.12 -14.97 0.48
CA LEU A 16 -9.33 -13.74 0.63
C LEU A 16 -8.07 -13.75 -0.26
N ALA A 17 -7.33 -14.87 -0.29
CA ALA A 17 -6.15 -15.01 -1.15
C ALA A 17 -6.54 -14.96 -2.64
N LYS A 18 -7.63 -15.65 -3.01
CA LYS A 18 -8.14 -15.67 -4.39
C LYS A 18 -8.63 -14.29 -4.85
N LYS A 19 -9.23 -13.51 -3.95
CA LYS A 19 -9.80 -12.19 -4.27
C LYS A 19 -8.80 -11.05 -4.24
N TYR A 20 -7.91 -11.02 -3.24
CA TYR A 20 -7.04 -9.87 -2.96
C TYR A 20 -5.56 -10.17 -3.15
N GLY A 21 -5.20 -11.39 -3.58
CA GLY A 21 -3.81 -11.81 -3.70
C GLY A 21 -3.12 -12.02 -2.36
N LYS A 22 -1.84 -12.37 -2.44
CA LYS A 22 -0.96 -12.62 -1.30
C LYS A 22 0.37 -11.93 -1.57
N LEU A 23 0.94 -11.31 -0.53
CA LEU A 23 2.29 -10.79 -0.56
C LEU A 23 3.29 -11.94 -0.45
N THR A 24 4.34 -11.88 -1.25
CA THR A 24 5.48 -12.80 -1.24
C THR A 24 6.56 -12.32 -0.27
N ASP A 25 7.64 -13.07 -0.11
CA ASP A 25 8.77 -12.66 0.74
C ASP A 25 9.46 -11.38 0.26
N THR A 26 9.27 -11.01 -1.01
CA THR A 26 9.79 -9.80 -1.67
C THR A 26 8.89 -8.56 -1.51
N TRP A 27 7.81 -8.65 -0.71
CA TRP A 27 6.76 -7.63 -0.66
C TRP A 27 7.25 -6.19 -0.46
N LYS A 28 8.35 -5.97 0.26
CA LYS A 28 8.91 -4.63 0.48
C LYS A 28 9.30 -3.98 -0.85
N GLU A 29 9.98 -4.73 -1.70
CA GLU A 29 10.39 -4.27 -3.03
C GLU A 29 9.19 -4.11 -3.94
N ASP A 30 8.23 -5.03 -3.87
CA ASP A 30 7.02 -4.98 -4.71
C ASP A 30 6.16 -3.76 -4.37
N ILE A 31 5.98 -3.47 -3.08
CA ILE A 31 5.27 -2.27 -2.60
C ILE A 31 6.03 -1.00 -3.00
N LYS A 32 7.36 -0.97 -2.83
CA LYS A 32 8.16 0.20 -3.23
C LYS A 32 8.04 0.45 -4.73
N LYS A 33 8.30 -0.56 -5.57
CA LYS A 33 8.21 -0.46 -7.04
C LYS A 33 6.81 -0.05 -7.49
N GLY A 34 5.76 -0.64 -6.91
CA GLY A 34 4.38 -0.30 -7.23
C GLY A 34 4.01 1.12 -6.83
N PHE A 35 4.45 1.57 -5.65
CA PHE A 35 4.23 2.93 -5.18
C PHE A 35 4.98 3.95 -6.04
N ASP A 36 6.27 3.71 -6.32
CA ASP A 36 7.12 4.57 -7.14
C ASP A 36 6.56 4.69 -8.56
N GLU A 37 6.05 3.60 -9.14
CA GLU A 37 5.40 3.63 -10.45
C GLU A 37 4.09 4.45 -10.42
N CYS A 38 3.29 4.31 -9.36
CA CYS A 38 2.10 5.15 -9.17
C CYS A 38 2.46 6.64 -9.12
N MET A 39 3.54 7.00 -8.41
CA MET A 39 4.00 8.39 -8.35
C MET A 39 4.59 8.86 -9.69
N ARG A 40 5.30 8.00 -10.42
CA ARG A 40 5.90 8.31 -11.72
C ARG A 40 4.85 8.72 -12.75
N VAL A 41 3.73 8.00 -12.82
CA VAL A 41 2.68 8.21 -13.85
C VAL A 41 1.72 9.36 -13.55
N LEU A 42 1.71 9.91 -12.33
CA LEU A 42 0.89 11.08 -12.03
C LEU A 42 1.42 12.33 -12.76
N ASP A 43 0.52 13.22 -13.16
CA ASP A 43 0.89 14.58 -13.60
C ASP A 43 1.44 15.40 -12.43
N GLU A 44 2.03 16.56 -12.74
CA GLU A 44 2.43 17.55 -11.73
C GLU A 44 1.23 17.89 -10.81
N TYR A 45 1.45 17.90 -9.49
CA TYR A 45 0.40 18.05 -8.46
C TYR A 45 -0.66 16.95 -8.42
N GLY A 46 -0.46 15.85 -9.17
CA GLY A 46 -1.32 14.68 -9.12
C GLY A 46 -1.35 14.04 -7.74
N VAL A 47 -2.49 13.45 -7.38
CA VAL A 47 -2.75 12.90 -6.04
C VAL A 47 -2.82 11.38 -6.06
N LEU A 48 -2.05 10.74 -5.19
CA LEU A 48 -2.12 9.31 -4.93
C LEU A 48 -2.88 9.03 -3.64
N ILE A 49 -4.02 8.36 -3.74
CA ILE A 49 -4.70 7.76 -2.58
C ILE A 49 -4.14 6.35 -2.37
N PHE A 50 -3.55 6.10 -1.22
CA PHE A 50 -3.01 4.81 -0.81
C PHE A 50 -3.86 4.20 0.30
N LYS A 51 -4.34 2.97 0.08
CA LYS A 51 -5.07 2.19 1.08
C LYS A 51 -4.19 1.09 1.63
N TRP A 52 -4.14 0.97 2.96
CA TRP A 52 -3.39 -0.09 3.63
C TRP A 52 -4.15 -0.66 4.82
N ASN A 53 -4.21 -1.99 4.94
CA ASN A 53 -4.72 -2.65 6.15
C ASN A 53 -3.54 -3.23 6.94
N GLU A 54 -3.41 -2.83 8.20
CA GLU A 54 -2.27 -3.18 9.05
C GLU A 54 -2.40 -4.52 9.81
N GLU A 55 -3.30 -5.42 9.39
CA GLU A 55 -3.55 -6.70 10.06
C GLU A 55 -2.28 -7.53 10.30
N GLN A 56 -1.38 -7.59 9.31
CA GLN A 56 -0.16 -8.41 9.38
C GLN A 56 1.14 -7.62 9.28
N ILE A 57 1.11 -6.49 8.58
CA ILE A 57 2.27 -5.62 8.40
C ILE A 57 1.85 -4.21 8.81
N THR A 58 2.60 -3.62 9.75
CA THR A 58 2.27 -2.29 10.27
C THR A 58 2.42 -1.22 9.19
N LEU A 59 1.62 -0.14 9.29
CA LEU A 59 1.80 1.00 8.40
C LEU A 59 3.23 1.57 8.48
N LYS A 60 3.82 1.58 9.68
CA LYS A 60 5.19 2.04 9.89
C LYS A 60 6.20 1.25 9.06
N ASP A 61 6.04 -0.07 8.95
CA ASP A 61 6.94 -0.90 8.16
C ASP A 61 6.77 -0.68 6.66
N ILE A 62 5.57 -0.33 6.21
CA ILE A 62 5.32 0.07 4.82
C ILE A 62 5.98 1.41 4.50
N LEU A 63 5.74 2.43 5.33
CA LEU A 63 6.25 3.78 5.10
C LEU A 63 7.77 3.86 5.10
N LYS A 64 8.49 2.94 5.77
CA LYS A 64 9.96 2.83 5.66
C LYS A 64 10.46 2.56 4.24
N ASN A 65 9.63 2.00 3.35
CA ASN A 65 10.00 1.68 1.97
C ASN A 65 9.50 2.73 0.97
N ILE A 66 8.83 3.79 1.42
CA ILE A 66 8.23 4.83 0.59
C ILE A 66 8.97 6.14 0.86
N GLU A 67 9.45 6.81 -0.19
CA GLU A 67 10.23 8.05 -0.09
C GLU A 67 9.35 9.31 0.00
N TYR A 68 8.05 9.16 -0.22
CA TYR A 68 7.08 10.26 -0.21
C TYR A 68 6.39 10.37 1.14
N GLU A 69 6.19 11.60 1.60
CA GLU A 69 5.42 11.88 2.81
C GLU A 69 3.94 12.11 2.49
N PRO A 70 3.00 11.55 3.27
CA PRO A 70 1.58 11.80 3.07
C PRO A 70 1.24 13.23 3.48
N LEU A 71 0.38 13.89 2.70
CA LEU A 71 -0.20 15.19 3.06
C LEU A 71 -1.11 15.08 4.29
N PHE A 72 -1.95 14.04 4.30
CA PHE A 72 -2.85 13.71 5.39
C PHE A 72 -3.36 12.28 5.24
N GLY A 73 -4.13 11.82 6.22
CA GLY A 73 -4.79 10.52 6.15
C GLY A 73 -5.87 10.32 7.18
N ASN A 74 -6.58 9.21 7.04
CA ASN A 74 -7.59 8.74 7.98
C ASN A 74 -7.35 7.27 8.33
N LYS A 75 -7.72 6.89 9.56
CA LYS A 75 -7.71 5.51 10.02
C LYS A 75 -9.10 5.11 10.49
N ARG A 76 -9.58 3.97 10.00
CA ARG A 76 -10.78 3.30 10.52
C ARG A 76 -10.45 1.84 10.83
N ALA A 77 -10.58 1.46 12.10
CA ALA A 77 -10.08 0.18 12.60
C ALA A 77 -8.61 -0.05 12.18
N LYS A 78 -8.30 -1.12 11.45
CA LYS A 78 -6.96 -1.44 10.96
C LYS A 78 -6.67 -0.88 9.56
N THR A 79 -7.64 -0.24 8.91
CA THR A 79 -7.47 0.31 7.56
C THR A 79 -7.06 1.78 7.62
N HIS A 80 -5.98 2.09 6.94
CA HIS A 80 -5.44 3.43 6.73
C HIS A 80 -5.70 3.87 5.30
N TRP A 81 -6.05 5.14 5.16
CA TRP A 81 -6.13 5.85 3.89
C TRP A 81 -5.19 7.04 3.97
N LEU A 82 -4.17 7.04 3.13
CA LEU A 82 -3.17 8.10 3.06
C LEU A 82 -3.27 8.81 1.71
N VAL A 83 -3.06 10.12 1.72
CA VAL A 83 -3.10 10.96 0.53
C VAL A 83 -1.72 11.56 0.30
N PHE A 84 -1.14 11.31 -0.85
CA PHE A 84 0.16 11.83 -1.29
C PHE A 84 -0.04 12.73 -2.50
N MET A 85 0.91 13.63 -2.75
CA MET A 85 0.90 14.51 -3.91
C MET A 85 2.27 14.47 -4.60
N LYS A 86 2.26 14.39 -5.93
CA LYS A 86 3.48 14.55 -6.74
C LYS A 86 3.85 16.03 -6.76
N LYS A 87 5.04 16.34 -6.27
CA LYS A 87 5.66 17.66 -6.35
C LYS A 87 6.78 17.64 -7.38
#